data_AF-A0A929G640-F1
#
_entry.id   AF-A0A929G640-F1
#
_cell.length_a   1.000
_cell.length_b   1.000
_cell.length_c   1.000
_cell.angle_alpha   90.00
_cell.angle_beta   90.00
_cell.angle_gamma   90.00
#
_symmetry.space_group_name_H-M   'P 1'
#
loop_
_entity.id
_entity.type
_entity.pdbx_description
1 polymer ?
#
loop_
_entity_poly.entity_id
_entity_poly.type
_entity_poly.pdbx_seq_one_letter_code
_entity_poly.pdbx_strand_id
1 'polypeptide(L)'
;MKKHIISRLMVVFVLALTTVMSGCGGDAAPTTAEPEEAQGEEMEETVPDSEDILTDILSDDYEDALSARNQLALGTLKLEGSGNAVTPEQAQELALYWQALKALAADSTSATEETAAVQAQIVEAMTQEQLEAIAAMQLTSADLNEFYVEQGVELTTPEPGVTPQGGKNSGLSQEDREATRTAAEALGTPVGTGGGGGAERRDILLDTLIELLA
;
A
#
# COMPACT_ATOMS: atom_id res chain seq x y z
N MET A 1 23.13 -31.12 -31.98
CA MET A 1 22.35 -30.17 -31.17
C MET A 1 23.00 -30.12 -29.78
N LYS A 2 24.10 -29.46 -29.41
CA LYS A 2 24.92 -28.31 -29.83
C LYS A 2 24.21 -26.95 -29.81
N LYS A 3 24.72 -26.07 -28.91
CA LYS A 3 24.29 -24.72 -28.48
C LYS A 3 23.30 -24.84 -27.30
N HIS A 4 23.63 -24.58 -26.02
CA HIS A 4 24.13 -23.30 -25.48
C HIS A 4 24.89 -23.43 -24.13
N ILE A 5 25.57 -24.56 -23.84
CA ILE A 5 26.32 -24.78 -22.58
C ILE A 5 27.61 -23.91 -22.43
N ILE A 6 27.91 -23.00 -23.36
CA ILE A 6 29.24 -22.36 -23.45
C ILE A 6 29.29 -20.90 -22.92
N SER A 7 28.17 -20.26 -22.55
CA SER A 7 28.20 -18.84 -22.18
C SER A 7 28.20 -18.57 -20.65
N ARG A 8 29.07 -19.25 -19.90
CA ARG A 8 29.28 -18.98 -18.47
C ARG A 8 30.76 -18.87 -18.05
N LEU A 9 31.69 -18.72 -18.99
CA LEU A 9 33.11 -18.57 -18.65
C LEU A 9 33.82 -17.68 -19.68
N MET A 10 34.43 -16.58 -19.20
CA MET A 10 35.24 -15.56 -19.90
C MET A 10 34.53 -14.27 -20.36
N VAL A 11 34.30 -13.34 -19.43
CA VAL A 11 34.78 -11.96 -19.60
C VAL A 11 35.30 -11.46 -18.25
N VAL A 12 36.52 -11.87 -17.93
CA VAL A 12 37.46 -11.02 -17.18
C VAL A 12 37.95 -9.98 -18.18
N PHE A 13 38.07 -8.71 -17.80
CA PHE A 13 39.24 -7.83 -18.00
C PHE A 13 38.83 -6.33 -18.05
N VAL A 14 39.31 -5.57 -17.04
CA VAL A 14 39.90 -4.21 -17.19
C VAL A 14 38.93 -3.04 -17.44
N LEU A 15 39.14 -1.80 -16.98
CA LEU A 15 40.02 -1.08 -16.05
C LEU A 15 39.74 0.40 -16.35
N ALA A 16 39.40 1.23 -15.35
CA ALA A 16 39.58 2.69 -15.28
C ALA A 16 38.72 3.17 -14.10
N LEU A 17 39.22 3.61 -12.94
CA LEU A 17 40.22 4.64 -12.65
C LEU A 17 39.91 5.99 -13.32
N THR A 18 39.08 6.81 -12.67
CA THR A 18 39.26 8.26 -12.62
C THR A 18 38.74 8.83 -11.30
N THR A 19 39.66 9.06 -10.37
CA THR A 19 39.58 10.10 -9.35
C THR A 19 39.69 11.47 -10.03
N VAL A 20 38.80 12.41 -9.72
CA VAL A 20 39.10 13.85 -9.81
C VAL A 20 38.75 14.50 -8.49
N MET A 21 39.78 15.17 -7.98
CA MET A 21 39.86 15.98 -6.77
C MET A 21 39.96 17.43 -7.24
N SER A 22 39.03 18.30 -6.86
CA SER A 22 39.09 19.78 -6.92
C SER A 22 37.70 20.30 -6.50
N GLY A 23 37.48 21.24 -5.58
CA GLY A 23 38.34 22.28 -5.04
C GLY A 23 37.73 23.65 -5.37
N CYS A 24 37.01 24.27 -4.43
CA CYS A 24 36.80 25.71 -4.16
C CYS A 24 35.64 25.81 -3.14
N GLY A 25 35.71 26.46 -1.99
CA GLY A 25 36.46 27.69 -1.68
C GLY A 25 35.55 28.89 -1.98
N GLY A 26 34.77 29.33 -1.00
CA GLY A 26 33.85 30.46 -1.17
C GLY A 26 33.08 30.78 0.11
N ASP A 27 33.80 31.28 1.12
CA ASP A 27 33.23 32.02 2.24
C ASP A 27 32.92 33.44 1.77
N ALA A 28 31.64 33.82 1.76
CA ALA A 28 31.21 35.20 1.62
C ALA A 28 29.79 35.36 2.18
N ALA A 29 29.72 35.87 3.41
CA ALA A 29 28.62 36.70 3.86
C ALA A 29 29.24 37.94 4.52
N PRO A 30 28.52 39.06 4.70
CA PRO A 30 27.14 39.36 4.30
C PRO A 30 27.04 40.64 3.44
N THR A 31 26.07 40.71 2.54
CA THR A 31 25.54 42.01 2.09
C THR A 31 24.12 42.12 2.59
N THR A 32 23.94 43.09 3.48
CA THR A 32 22.67 43.69 3.85
C THR A 32 21.93 44.10 2.58
N ALA A 33 20.82 43.44 2.31
CA ALA A 33 19.76 43.97 1.46
C ALA A 33 18.53 44.18 2.35
N GLU A 34 18.00 45.39 2.23
CA GLU A 34 16.81 45.95 2.85
C GLU A 34 15.58 45.06 2.61
N PRO A 35 14.59 45.03 3.52
CA PRO A 35 13.43 44.16 3.38
C PRO A 35 12.50 44.74 2.31
N GLU A 36 12.46 44.11 1.14
CA GLU A 36 11.29 44.20 0.26
C GLU A 36 10.18 43.38 0.91
N GLU A 37 9.04 44.05 1.19
CA GLU A 37 7.78 43.42 1.58
C GLU A 37 7.28 42.54 0.43
N ALA A 38 7.85 41.34 0.31
CA ALA A 38 7.20 40.24 -0.37
C ALA A 38 6.07 39.78 0.57
N GLN A 39 4.85 39.97 0.09
CA GLN A 39 3.64 39.39 0.67
C GLN A 39 3.94 37.91 0.90
N GLY A 40 3.99 37.52 2.17
CA GLY A 40 3.91 36.13 2.56
C GLY A 40 2.55 35.63 2.14
N GLU A 41 2.46 35.08 0.93
CA GLU A 41 1.66 33.90 0.76
C GLU A 41 2.27 32.90 1.75
N GLU A 42 1.58 32.72 2.87
CA GLU A 42 1.67 31.51 3.65
C GLU A 42 1.37 30.37 2.67
N MET A 43 2.39 29.90 1.97
CA MET A 43 2.44 28.50 1.55
C MET A 43 2.45 27.74 2.87
N GLU A 44 1.24 27.51 3.39
CA GLU A 44 0.95 26.32 4.13
C GLU A 44 1.39 25.19 3.21
N GLU A 45 2.64 24.75 3.38
CA GLU A 45 3.15 23.49 2.84
C GLU A 45 2.32 22.41 3.53
N THR A 46 1.08 22.31 3.07
CA THR A 46 0.20 21.18 3.28
C THR A 46 0.93 20.05 2.60
N VAL A 47 1.70 19.30 3.39
CA VAL A 47 2.16 17.99 2.95
C VAL A 47 0.89 17.27 2.54
N PRO A 48 0.69 16.96 1.24
CA PRO A 48 -0.55 16.36 0.79
C PRO A 48 -0.74 15.06 1.57
N ASP A 49 -1.94 14.85 2.10
CA ASP A 49 -2.25 13.60 2.79
C ASP A 49 -2.04 12.45 1.79
N SER A 50 -1.54 11.31 2.27
CA SER A 50 -1.41 10.07 1.49
C SER A 50 -2.63 9.77 0.62
N GLU A 51 -3.82 9.97 1.19
CA GLU A 51 -5.06 9.67 0.50
C GLU A 51 -5.38 10.73 -0.56
N ASP A 52 -4.98 11.99 -0.39
CA ASP A 52 -5.20 13.05 -1.39
C ASP A 52 -4.44 12.76 -2.69
N ILE A 53 -3.16 12.37 -2.61
CA ILE A 53 -2.37 12.04 -3.81
C ILE A 53 -2.98 10.84 -4.56
N LEU A 54 -3.41 9.82 -3.81
CA LEU A 54 -3.97 8.62 -4.41
C LEU A 54 -5.37 8.86 -4.98
N THR A 55 -6.23 9.65 -4.32
CA THR A 55 -7.58 9.95 -4.80
C THR A 55 -7.57 10.88 -6.00
N ASP A 56 -6.56 11.74 -6.15
CA ASP A 56 -6.32 12.52 -7.37
C ASP A 56 -6.07 11.64 -8.60
N ILE A 57 -5.43 10.47 -8.42
CA ILE A 57 -5.10 9.52 -9.50
C ILE A 57 -6.20 8.47 -9.67
N LEU A 58 -6.70 7.94 -8.55
CA LEU A 58 -7.67 6.87 -8.42
C LEU A 58 -8.85 7.38 -7.61
N SER A 59 -9.74 8.11 -8.29
CA SER A 59 -10.95 8.67 -7.68
C SER A 59 -11.80 7.60 -6.99
N ASP A 60 -12.45 7.97 -5.89
CA ASP A 60 -13.48 7.18 -5.20
C ASP A 60 -14.87 7.83 -5.27
N ASP A 61 -15.06 8.82 -6.17
CA ASP A 61 -16.31 9.57 -6.36
C ASP A 61 -17.38 8.83 -7.20
N TYR A 62 -17.37 7.49 -7.17
CA TYR A 62 -18.38 6.66 -7.83
C TYR A 62 -19.03 5.68 -6.86
N GLU A 63 -20.18 5.13 -7.28
CA GLU A 63 -21.00 4.27 -6.43
C GLU A 63 -20.22 3.04 -5.98
N ASP A 64 -20.16 2.83 -4.66
CA ASP A 64 -19.50 1.69 -4.02
C ASP A 64 -18.00 1.54 -4.39
N ALA A 65 -17.34 2.65 -4.69
CA ALA A 65 -15.92 2.68 -4.98
C ALA A 65 -15.09 2.10 -3.83
N LEU A 66 -14.05 1.36 -4.20
CA LEU A 66 -13.00 1.01 -3.23
C LEU A 66 -12.19 2.26 -2.86
N SER A 67 -11.59 2.27 -1.67
CA SER A 67 -10.57 3.27 -1.36
C SER A 67 -9.44 3.22 -2.39
N ALA A 68 -8.84 4.37 -2.70
CA ALA A 68 -7.80 4.49 -3.71
C ALA A 68 -6.65 3.47 -3.51
N ARG A 69 -6.25 3.22 -2.26
CA ARG A 69 -5.27 2.17 -1.90
C ARG A 69 -5.71 0.75 -2.29
N ASN A 70 -6.99 0.40 -2.06
CA ASN A 70 -7.52 -0.91 -2.43
C ASN A 70 -7.73 -1.02 -3.94
N GLN A 71 -8.09 0.07 -4.62
CA GLN A 71 -8.12 0.14 -6.09
C GLN A 71 -6.73 -0.14 -6.67
N LEU A 72 -5.69 0.49 -6.11
CA LEU A 72 -4.31 0.29 -6.55
C LEU A 72 -3.87 -1.17 -6.36
N ALA A 73 -4.12 -1.76 -5.18
CA ALA A 73 -3.73 -3.13 -4.90
C ALA A 73 -4.47 -4.17 -5.77
N LEU A 74 -5.80 -4.13 -5.81
CA LEU A 74 -6.61 -5.06 -6.61
C LEU A 74 -6.45 -4.80 -8.10
N GLY A 75 -6.32 -3.54 -8.51
CA GLY A 75 -6.06 -3.15 -9.89
C GLY A 75 -4.72 -3.68 -10.39
N THR A 76 -3.67 -3.61 -9.57
CA THR A 76 -2.36 -4.18 -9.93
C THR A 76 -2.43 -5.68 -10.18
N LEU A 77 -3.19 -6.43 -9.36
CA LEU A 77 -3.46 -7.85 -9.63
C LEU A 77 -4.18 -8.04 -10.97
N LYS A 78 -5.21 -7.24 -11.25
CA LYS A 78 -6.02 -7.31 -12.47
C LYS A 78 -5.31 -6.83 -13.74
N LEU A 79 -4.16 -6.15 -13.62
CA LEU A 79 -3.32 -5.83 -14.77
C LEU A 79 -2.63 -7.07 -15.37
N GLU A 80 -2.51 -8.17 -14.62
CA GLU A 80 -1.94 -9.41 -15.12
C GLU A 80 -2.68 -9.91 -16.38
N GLY A 81 -1.93 -10.33 -17.40
CA GLY A 81 -2.49 -10.81 -18.67
C GLY A 81 -3.06 -9.70 -19.57
N SER A 82 -3.04 -8.44 -19.14
CA SER A 82 -3.38 -7.29 -19.97
C SER A 82 -2.18 -6.76 -20.77
N GLY A 83 -2.43 -5.80 -21.66
CA GLY A 83 -1.36 -5.07 -22.35
C GLY A 83 -0.55 -4.14 -21.45
N ASN A 84 -1.05 -3.86 -20.23
CA ASN A 84 -0.45 -2.98 -19.23
C ASN A 84 0.05 -3.79 -18.01
N ALA A 85 0.34 -5.08 -18.19
CA ALA A 85 0.89 -5.91 -17.11
C ALA A 85 2.18 -5.30 -16.53
N VAL A 86 2.39 -5.47 -15.23
CA VAL A 86 3.62 -5.06 -14.53
C VAL A 86 4.82 -5.79 -15.13
N THR A 87 5.89 -5.06 -15.48
CA THR A 87 7.10 -5.70 -16.02
C THR A 87 7.91 -6.39 -14.91
N PRO A 88 8.77 -7.36 -15.25
CA PRO A 88 9.64 -8.01 -14.24
C PRO A 88 10.56 -7.04 -13.49
N GLU A 89 10.96 -5.94 -14.12
CA GLU A 89 11.76 -4.90 -13.48
C GLU A 89 10.93 -4.09 -12.48
N GLN A 90 9.71 -3.66 -12.87
CA GLN A 90 8.79 -2.96 -11.97
C GLN A 90 8.38 -3.84 -10.79
N ALA A 91 8.15 -5.13 -11.04
CA ALA A 91 7.69 -6.08 -10.03
C ALA A 91 8.67 -6.16 -8.84
N GLN A 92 9.98 -6.16 -9.09
CA GLN A 92 11.00 -6.19 -8.03
C GLN A 92 10.94 -4.95 -7.13
N GLU A 93 10.72 -3.76 -7.69
CA GLU A 93 10.60 -2.52 -6.93
C GLU A 93 9.28 -2.47 -6.17
N LEU A 94 8.18 -2.76 -6.86
CA LEU A 94 6.84 -2.77 -6.28
C LEU A 94 6.71 -3.78 -5.14
N ALA A 95 7.29 -4.98 -5.26
CA ALA A 95 7.28 -5.97 -4.20
C ALA A 95 7.87 -5.42 -2.89
N LEU A 96 8.98 -4.68 -2.98
CA LEU A 96 9.62 -4.06 -1.81
C LEU A 96 8.75 -2.97 -1.19
N TYR A 97 8.15 -2.10 -2.00
CA TYR A 97 7.28 -1.04 -1.50
C TYR A 97 5.99 -1.57 -0.89
N TRP A 98 5.36 -2.58 -1.49
CA TRP A 98 4.17 -3.23 -0.94
C TRP A 98 4.47 -3.98 0.37
N GLN A 99 5.64 -4.63 0.47
CA GLN A 99 6.10 -5.22 1.73
C GLN A 99 6.30 -4.16 2.83
N ALA A 100 6.91 -3.02 2.50
CA ALA A 100 7.07 -1.90 3.43
C ALA A 100 5.70 -1.36 3.88
N LEU A 101 4.77 -1.17 2.94
CA LEU A 101 3.42 -0.69 3.22
C LEU A 101 2.62 -1.67 4.09
N LYS A 102 2.82 -2.98 3.89
CA LYS A 102 2.24 -4.02 4.75
C LYS A 102 2.80 -3.96 6.18
N ALA A 103 4.12 -3.80 6.31
CA ALA A 103 4.79 -3.69 7.61
C ALA A 103 4.31 -2.46 8.39
N LEU A 104 4.22 -1.30 7.72
CA LEU A 104 3.70 -0.05 8.32
C LEU A 104 2.23 -0.21 8.73
N ALA A 105 1.39 -0.85 7.92
CA ALA A 105 -0.02 -1.08 8.25
C ALA A 105 -0.25 -2.04 9.44
N ALA A 106 0.75 -2.84 9.79
CA ALA A 106 0.71 -3.73 10.95
C ALA A 106 1.15 -3.02 12.26
N ASP A 107 1.82 -1.87 12.16
CA ASP A 107 2.31 -1.10 13.30
C ASP A 107 1.37 0.08 13.59
N SER A 108 0.78 0.09 14.79
CA SER A 108 -0.10 1.18 15.24
C SER A 108 0.63 2.51 15.51
N THR A 109 1.96 2.53 15.45
CA THR A 109 2.81 3.69 15.70
C THR A 109 3.49 4.25 14.46
N SER A 110 3.26 3.65 13.29
CA SER A 110 3.76 4.19 12.01
C SER A 110 3.24 5.60 11.77
N ALA A 111 4.12 6.47 11.28
CA ALA A 111 3.75 7.83 10.94
C ALA A 111 2.92 7.85 9.65
N THR A 112 1.96 8.77 9.57
CA THR A 112 1.15 8.97 8.36
C THR A 112 2.03 9.36 7.18
N GLU A 113 3.03 10.20 7.42
CA GLU A 113 3.98 10.67 6.41
C GLU A 113 4.85 9.54 5.84
N GLU A 114 5.23 8.56 6.68
CA GLU A 114 5.95 7.36 6.21
C GLU A 114 5.08 6.50 5.31
N THR A 115 3.80 6.34 5.68
CA THR A 115 2.83 5.60 4.87
C THR A 115 2.58 6.30 3.54
N ALA A 116 2.46 7.63 3.54
CA ALA A 116 2.30 8.45 2.34
C ALA A 116 3.51 8.37 1.41
N ALA A 117 4.72 8.46 1.96
CA ALA A 117 5.94 8.36 1.18
C ALA A 117 6.04 7.01 0.45
N VAL A 118 5.69 5.91 1.12
CA VAL A 118 5.70 4.58 0.49
C VAL A 118 4.62 4.46 -0.58
N GLN A 119 3.42 5.02 -0.36
CA GLN A 119 2.37 5.03 -1.39
C GLN A 119 2.79 5.83 -2.63
N ALA A 120 3.44 6.98 -2.45
CA ALA A 120 3.99 7.77 -3.55
C ALA A 120 5.04 6.96 -4.34
N GLN A 121 5.92 6.22 -3.68
CA GLN A 121 6.90 5.35 -4.34
C GLN A 121 6.24 4.23 -5.16
N ILE A 122 5.13 3.66 -4.68
CA ILE A 122 4.37 2.67 -5.45
C ILE A 122 3.83 3.30 -6.74
N VAL A 123 3.24 4.49 -6.65
CA VAL A 123 2.71 5.22 -7.80
C VAL A 123 3.83 5.57 -8.80
N GLU A 124 4.96 6.07 -8.32
CA GLU A 124 6.11 6.45 -9.15
C GLU A 124 6.74 5.26 -9.89
N ALA A 125 6.66 4.05 -9.34
CA ALA A 125 7.16 2.83 -9.96
C ALA A 125 6.23 2.30 -11.08
N MET A 126 4.98 2.77 -11.14
CA MET A 126 4.00 2.40 -12.16
C MET A 126 4.03 3.40 -13.32
N THR A 127 3.67 2.94 -14.53
CA THR A 127 3.51 3.85 -15.67
C THR A 127 2.15 4.54 -15.61
N GLN A 128 2.05 5.70 -16.27
CA GLN A 128 0.79 6.43 -16.38
C GLN A 128 -0.31 5.56 -17.02
N GLU A 129 0.02 4.77 -18.04
CA GLU A 129 -0.94 3.87 -18.70
C GLU A 129 -1.44 2.74 -17.79
N GLN A 130 -0.62 2.30 -16.83
CA GLN A 130 -1.03 1.32 -15.82
C GLN A 130 -2.01 1.94 -14.84
N LEU A 131 -1.72 3.15 -14.35
CA LEU A 131 -2.60 3.88 -13.42
C LEU A 131 -3.94 4.23 -14.08
N GLU A 132 -3.93 4.70 -15.33
CA GLU A 132 -5.15 4.96 -16.10
C GLU A 132 -5.95 3.69 -16.36
N ALA A 133 -5.28 2.57 -16.62
CA ALA A 133 -5.95 1.29 -16.79
C ALA A 133 -6.63 0.83 -15.51
N ILE A 134 -5.99 1.02 -14.34
CA ILE A 134 -6.60 0.74 -13.03
C ILE A 134 -7.79 1.66 -12.77
N ALA A 135 -7.64 2.98 -13.00
CA ALA A 135 -8.74 3.94 -12.83
C ALA A 135 -9.95 3.58 -13.71
N ALA A 136 -9.71 3.14 -14.95
CA ALA A 136 -10.76 2.73 -15.88
C ALA A 136 -11.51 1.46 -15.45
N MET A 137 -10.95 0.66 -14.53
CA MET A 137 -11.65 -0.52 -13.99
C MET A 137 -12.83 -0.12 -13.09
N GLN A 138 -12.81 1.08 -12.48
CA GLN A 138 -13.82 1.54 -11.51
C GLN A 138 -14.17 0.46 -10.48
N LEU A 139 -13.14 -0.03 -9.76
CA LEU A 139 -13.26 -1.18 -8.86
C LEU A 139 -14.16 -0.85 -7.66
N THR A 140 -15.09 -1.77 -7.39
CA THR A 140 -16.11 -1.64 -6.34
C THR A 140 -15.90 -2.63 -5.20
N SER A 141 -16.66 -2.45 -4.10
CA SER A 141 -16.70 -3.46 -3.03
C SER A 141 -17.13 -4.83 -3.55
N ALA A 142 -17.96 -4.90 -4.61
CA ALA A 142 -18.34 -6.17 -5.23
C ALA A 142 -17.13 -6.89 -5.85
N ASP A 143 -16.27 -6.17 -6.58
CA ASP A 143 -15.05 -6.74 -7.18
C ASP A 143 -14.07 -7.25 -6.12
N LEU A 144 -13.92 -6.49 -5.02
CA LEU A 144 -13.04 -6.88 -3.92
C LEU A 144 -13.60 -8.09 -3.16
N ASN A 145 -14.92 -8.17 -3.00
CA ASN A 145 -15.57 -9.34 -2.41
C ASN A 145 -15.44 -10.58 -3.30
N GLU A 146 -15.60 -10.43 -4.62
CA GLU A 146 -15.38 -11.52 -5.59
C GLU A 146 -13.96 -12.07 -5.46
N PHE A 147 -12.95 -11.19 -5.43
CA PHE A 147 -11.56 -11.57 -5.18
C PHE A 147 -11.42 -12.40 -3.89
N TYR A 148 -12.01 -11.96 -2.78
CA TYR A 148 -11.92 -12.72 -1.53
C TYR A 148 -12.60 -14.10 -1.60
N VAL A 149 -13.72 -14.22 -2.31
CA VAL A 149 -14.35 -15.52 -2.56
C VAL A 149 -13.43 -16.43 -3.40
N GLU A 150 -12.76 -15.88 -4.42
CA GLU A 150 -11.75 -16.62 -5.22
C GLU A 150 -10.57 -17.10 -4.36
N GLN A 151 -10.17 -16.31 -3.36
CA GLN A 151 -9.16 -16.70 -2.36
C GLN A 151 -9.68 -17.69 -1.30
N GLY A 152 -10.93 -18.14 -1.40
CA GLY A 152 -11.53 -19.10 -0.47
C GLY A 152 -11.95 -18.49 0.88
N VAL A 153 -12.04 -17.16 0.97
CA VAL A 153 -12.56 -16.47 2.15
C VAL A 153 -14.08 -16.58 2.15
N GLU A 154 -14.64 -17.33 3.09
CA GLU A 154 -16.09 -17.37 3.29
C GLU A 154 -16.56 -16.03 3.86
N LEU A 155 -17.21 -15.23 3.02
CA LEU A 155 -17.95 -14.06 3.48
C LEU A 155 -19.17 -14.58 4.26
N THR A 156 -19.12 -14.54 5.59
CA THR A 156 -20.31 -14.80 6.40
C THR A 156 -21.32 -13.69 6.18
N THR A 157 -22.16 -13.83 5.16
CA THR A 157 -23.35 -12.99 4.99
C THR A 157 -24.32 -13.33 6.12
N PRO A 158 -24.73 -12.36 6.95
CA PRO A 158 -25.79 -12.58 7.93
C PRO A 158 -27.04 -13.13 7.23
N GLU A 159 -27.45 -14.35 7.56
CA GLU A 159 -28.72 -14.89 7.08
C GLU A 159 -29.87 -13.98 7.57
N PRO A 160 -30.83 -13.58 6.71
CA PRO A 160 -31.99 -12.81 7.12
C PRO A 160 -32.78 -13.52 8.23
N GLY A 161 -32.88 -12.90 9.41
CA GLY A 161 -33.58 -13.47 10.56
C GLY A 161 -32.69 -14.28 11.52
N VAL A 162 -31.41 -14.45 11.19
CA VAL A 162 -30.39 -14.98 12.09
C VAL A 162 -29.51 -13.78 12.43
N THR A 163 -29.71 -13.18 13.62
CA THR A 163 -28.70 -12.23 14.11
C THR A 163 -27.37 -12.97 14.15
N PRO A 164 -26.33 -12.55 13.42
CA PRO A 164 -24.99 -13.02 13.70
C PRO A 164 -24.76 -12.79 15.18
N GLN A 165 -24.41 -13.83 15.90
CA GLN A 165 -23.98 -13.71 17.29
C GLN A 165 -22.53 -13.14 17.29
N GLY A 166 -22.35 -12.01 16.59
CA GLY A 166 -21.15 -11.22 16.44
C GLY A 166 -21.59 -9.78 16.31
N GLY A 167 -21.41 -9.00 17.38
CA GLY A 167 -21.90 -7.61 17.47
C GLY A 167 -22.74 -7.28 18.70
N LYS A 168 -22.66 -8.03 19.81
CA LYS A 168 -23.25 -7.62 21.10
C LYS A 168 -22.35 -6.73 21.96
N ASN A 169 -21.21 -6.31 21.44
CA ASN A 169 -20.19 -5.58 22.19
C ASN A 169 -19.81 -4.23 21.56
N SER A 170 -20.51 -3.75 20.53
CA SER A 170 -20.31 -2.39 20.00
C SER A 170 -20.78 -1.30 20.97
N GLY A 171 -21.59 -1.65 21.98
CA GLY A 171 -22.06 -0.74 23.04
C GLY A 171 -21.55 -1.04 24.46
N LEU A 172 -20.61 -1.98 24.63
CA LEU A 172 -20.01 -2.30 25.93
C LEU A 172 -18.84 -1.37 26.22
N SER A 173 -18.73 -0.88 27.47
CA SER A 173 -17.55 -0.15 27.91
C SER A 173 -16.31 -1.06 27.85
N GLN A 174 -15.11 -0.46 27.83
CA GLN A 174 -13.87 -1.24 27.84
C GLN A 174 -13.80 -2.20 29.04
N GLU A 175 -14.27 -1.75 30.19
CA GLU A 175 -14.37 -2.53 31.43
C GLU A 175 -15.30 -3.75 31.28
N ASP A 176 -16.46 -3.57 30.66
CA ASP A 176 -17.41 -4.68 30.44
C ASP A 176 -16.86 -5.72 29.45
N ARG A 177 -16.05 -5.29 28.47
CA ARG A 177 -15.38 -6.21 27.53
C ARG A 177 -14.33 -7.06 28.23
N GLU A 178 -13.57 -6.48 29.15
CA GLU A 178 -12.55 -7.18 29.94
C GLU A 178 -13.19 -8.14 30.96
N ALA A 179 -14.29 -7.72 31.60
CA ALA A 179 -15.07 -8.58 32.50
C ALA A 179 -15.67 -9.78 31.76
N THR A 180 -16.21 -9.55 30.56
CA THR A 180 -16.75 -10.63 29.72
C THR A 180 -15.66 -11.58 29.24
N ARG A 181 -14.48 -11.06 28.88
CA ARG A 181 -13.30 -11.87 28.52
C ARG A 181 -12.85 -12.75 29.67
N THR A 182 -12.69 -12.17 30.86
CA THR A 182 -12.29 -12.88 32.08
C THR A 182 -13.30 -13.98 32.44
N ALA A 183 -14.60 -13.69 32.32
CA ALA A 183 -15.66 -14.66 32.56
C ALA A 183 -15.66 -15.81 31.54
N ALA A 184 -15.39 -15.51 30.26
CA ALA A 184 -15.33 -16.53 29.22
C ALA A 184 -14.08 -17.42 29.32
N GLU A 185 -12.94 -16.86 29.73
CA GLU A 185 -11.72 -17.59 30.08
C GLU A 185 -11.95 -18.53 31.26
N ALA A 186 -12.69 -18.09 32.28
CA ALA A 186 -13.07 -18.94 33.42
C ALA A 186 -14.05 -20.07 33.04
N LEU A 187 -14.86 -19.88 32.00
CA LEU A 187 -15.82 -20.87 31.50
C LEU A 187 -15.24 -21.80 30.42
N GLY A 188 -13.98 -21.61 30.02
CA GLY A 188 -13.33 -22.41 28.98
C GLY A 188 -13.98 -22.26 27.60
N THR A 189 -14.80 -21.24 27.41
CA THR A 189 -15.44 -20.91 26.13
C THR A 189 -14.49 -20.02 25.32
N PRO A 190 -14.01 -20.46 24.14
CA PRO A 190 -13.20 -19.61 23.28
C PRO A 190 -14.05 -18.43 22.81
N VAL A 191 -13.69 -17.22 23.26
CA VAL A 191 -14.24 -15.98 22.71
C VAL A 191 -13.61 -15.75 21.35
N GLY A 192 -14.41 -15.90 20.29
CA GLY A 192 -14.01 -15.51 18.94
C GLY A 192 -13.67 -14.02 18.93
N THR A 193 -12.40 -13.71 18.66
CA THR A 193 -11.89 -12.35 18.47
C THR A 193 -12.49 -11.78 17.18
N GLY A 194 -13.73 -11.29 17.26
CA GLY A 194 -14.48 -10.66 16.17
C GLY A 194 -13.93 -9.29 15.72
N GLY A 195 -12.61 -9.17 15.63
CA GLY A 195 -11.88 -8.04 15.05
C GLY A 195 -10.87 -8.45 13.97
N GLY A 196 -10.73 -9.76 13.69
CA GLY A 196 -9.71 -10.28 12.76
C GLY A 196 -10.05 -10.06 11.28
N GLY A 197 -11.33 -10.12 10.91
CA GLY A 197 -11.70 -10.25 9.50
C GLY A 197 -11.28 -9.08 8.60
N GLY A 198 -11.09 -7.87 9.13
CA GLY A 198 -10.63 -6.72 8.34
C GLY A 198 -9.12 -6.74 8.07
N ALA A 199 -8.33 -7.01 9.11
CA ALA A 199 -6.87 -7.12 8.99
C ALA A 199 -6.49 -8.36 8.16
N GLU A 200 -7.13 -9.49 8.41
CA GLU A 200 -6.93 -10.75 7.67
C GLU A 200 -7.24 -10.58 6.18
N ARG A 201 -8.37 -9.94 5.83
CA ARG A 201 -8.73 -9.66 4.43
C ARG A 201 -7.71 -8.75 3.75
N ARG A 202 -7.33 -7.65 4.40
CA ARG A 202 -6.26 -6.77 3.88
C ARG A 202 -4.96 -7.55 3.66
N ASP A 203 -4.56 -8.38 4.61
CA ASP A 203 -3.32 -9.14 4.51
C ASP A 203 -3.38 -10.15 3.36
N ILE A 204 -4.52 -10.80 3.11
CA ILE A 204 -4.74 -11.68 1.95
C ILE A 204 -4.55 -10.92 0.63
N LEU A 205 -5.14 -9.72 0.49
CA LEU A 205 -4.98 -8.91 -0.72
C LEU A 205 -3.50 -8.54 -0.94
N LEU A 206 -2.83 -8.06 0.12
CA LEU A 206 -1.43 -7.62 0.03
C LEU A 206 -0.48 -8.80 -0.17
N ASP A 207 -0.71 -9.95 0.46
CA ASP A 207 0.11 -11.15 0.28
C ASP A 207 -0.01 -11.72 -1.13
N THR A 208 -1.22 -11.79 -1.66
CA THR A 208 -1.45 -12.22 -3.06
C THR A 208 -0.72 -11.30 -4.04
N LEU A 209 -0.79 -9.98 -3.79
CA LEU A 209 -0.08 -8.99 -4.61
C LEU A 209 1.44 -9.15 -4.51
N ILE A 210 1.98 -9.28 -3.30
CA ILE A 210 3.41 -9.46 -3.09
C ILE A 210 3.89 -10.78 -3.73
N GLU A 211 3.08 -11.85 -3.67
CA GLU A 211 3.39 -13.13 -4.31
C GLU A 211 3.38 -13.03 -5.84
N LEU A 212 2.46 -12.26 -6.44
CA LEU A 212 2.46 -11.98 -7.88
C LEU A 212 3.72 -11.23 -8.33
N LEU A 213 4.24 -10.35 -7.48
CA LEU A 213 5.38 -9.48 -7.80
C LEU A 213 6.76 -10.11 -7.53
N ALA A 214 6.81 -11.29 -6.90
CA ALA A 214 8.04 -11.96 -6.47
C ALA A 214 8.62 -12.94 -7.52
#